data_AF-A0A2W5A8B9-F1
#
_entry.id   AF-A0A2W5A8B9-F1
#
_cell.length_a   1.000
_cell.length_b   1.000
_cell.length_c   1.000
_cell.angle_alpha   90.00
_cell.angle_beta   90.00
_cell.angle_gamma   90.00
#
_symmetry.space_group_name_H-M   'P 1'
#
loop_
_entity.id
_entity.type
_entity.pdbx_description
1 polymer ?
#
loop_
_entity_poly.entity_id
_entity_poly.type
_entity_poly.pdbx_seq_one_letter_code
_entity_poly.pdbx_strand_id
1 'polypeptide(L)'
;MRSTARVLLLTPAAALTVAAAPPVVPGNRAAFCRGEVSAMYGVRPIYVKTGKLLKDRRGATSVSGTVDKGSEGVKKFKCRFDTRGRFIDVMAMTPDGY
;
A
#
# COMPACT_ATOMS: atom_id res chain seq x y z
N MET A 1 -25.91 54.92 22.24
CA MET A 1 -25.80 53.43 22.22
C MET A 1 -25.19 53.04 20.88
N ARG A 2 -23.93 52.55 20.83
CA ARG A 2 -23.28 52.09 19.59
C ARG A 2 -23.11 50.58 19.69
N SER A 3 -23.86 49.85 18.88
CA SER A 3 -23.83 48.39 18.81
C SER A 3 -22.68 47.96 17.89
N THR A 4 -21.65 47.33 18.44
CA THR A 4 -20.55 46.72 17.68
C THR A 4 -20.95 45.32 17.24
N ALA A 5 -21.27 45.15 15.96
CA ALA A 5 -21.48 43.84 15.35
C ALA A 5 -20.14 43.09 15.24
N ARG A 6 -20.03 41.93 15.89
CA ARG A 6 -18.90 41.00 15.73
C ARG A 6 -19.04 40.27 14.41
N VAL A 7 -18.15 40.55 13.46
CA VAL A 7 -18.01 39.76 12.23
C VAL A 7 -17.28 38.47 12.58
N LEU A 8 -17.99 37.34 12.53
CA LEU A 8 -17.38 36.01 12.57
C LEU A 8 -16.77 35.71 11.20
N LEU A 9 -15.44 35.70 11.14
CA LEU A 9 -14.69 35.27 9.96
C LEU A 9 -14.78 33.74 9.86
N LEU A 10 -15.49 33.24 8.85
CA LEU A 10 -15.43 31.82 8.47
C LEU A 10 -14.16 31.57 7.66
N THR A 11 -13.21 30.83 8.23
CA THR A 11 -12.05 30.31 7.51
C THR A 11 -12.48 29.20 6.55
N PRO A 12 -12.16 29.28 5.24
CA PRO A 12 -12.46 28.20 4.31
C PRO A 12 -11.57 26.99 4.61
N ALA A 13 -12.19 25.81 4.74
CA ALA A 13 -11.49 24.54 4.81
C ALA A 13 -10.86 24.24 3.43
N ALA A 14 -9.53 24.31 3.34
CA ALA A 14 -8.82 23.89 2.14
C ALA A 14 -8.94 22.37 1.97
N ALA A 15 -9.51 21.92 0.87
CA ALA A 15 -9.55 20.51 0.51
C ALA A 15 -8.15 20.04 0.12
N LEU A 16 -7.52 19.22 0.96
CA LEU A 16 -6.26 18.55 0.62
C LEU A 16 -6.55 17.47 -0.42
N THR A 17 -6.07 17.68 -1.65
CA THR A 17 -6.06 16.62 -2.66
C THR A 17 -4.92 15.65 -2.35
N VAL A 18 -5.25 14.44 -1.89
CA VAL A 18 -4.25 13.37 -1.75
C VAL A 18 -3.82 12.96 -3.16
N ALA A 19 -2.58 13.33 -3.54
CA ALA A 19 -1.99 12.90 -4.80
C ALA A 19 -1.93 11.37 -4.84
N ALA A 20 -2.41 10.78 -5.93
CA ALA A 20 -2.34 9.33 -6.13
C ALA A 20 -0.87 8.88 -6.25
N ALA A 21 -0.53 7.74 -5.65
CA ALA A 21 0.82 7.17 -5.73
C ALA A 21 1.26 6.99 -7.20
N PRO A 22 2.54 7.25 -7.52
CA PRO A 22 3.03 7.11 -8.89
C PRO A 22 3.01 5.63 -9.33
N PRO A 23 2.84 5.36 -10.64
CA PRO A 23 2.98 4.01 -11.19
C PRO A 23 4.35 3.40 -10.92
N VAL A 24 4.37 2.11 -10.55
CA VAL A 24 5.58 1.30 -10.48
C VAL A 24 5.80 0.59 -11.81
N VAL A 25 6.98 0.76 -12.41
CA VAL A 25 7.34 0.10 -13.67
C VAL A 25 7.30 -1.44 -13.51
N PRO A 26 6.79 -2.20 -14.50
CA PRO A 26 6.59 -3.65 -14.36
C PRO A 26 7.83 -4.41 -13.88
N GLY A 27 9.01 -4.10 -14.40
CA GLY A 27 10.27 -4.73 -14.02
C GLY A 27 10.67 -4.54 -12.55
N ASN A 28 10.15 -3.51 -11.88
CA ASN A 28 10.47 -3.21 -10.49
C ASN A 28 9.38 -3.65 -9.49
N ARG A 29 8.19 -4.07 -9.95
CA ARG A 29 7.04 -4.34 -9.06
C ARG A 29 7.31 -5.43 -8.02
N ALA A 30 8.12 -6.43 -8.34
CA ALA A 30 8.49 -7.46 -7.37
C ALA A 30 9.41 -6.89 -6.26
N ALA A 31 10.39 -6.07 -6.61
CA ALA A 31 11.28 -5.42 -5.64
C ALA A 31 10.53 -4.39 -4.79
N PHE A 32 9.65 -3.59 -5.43
CA PHE A 32 8.77 -2.66 -4.74
C PHE A 32 7.86 -3.39 -3.73
N CYS A 33 7.18 -4.45 -4.17
CA CYS A 33 6.35 -5.29 -3.31
C CYS A 33 7.13 -5.85 -2.11
N ARG A 34 8.38 -6.28 -2.33
CA ARG A 34 9.25 -6.73 -1.24
C ARG A 34 9.45 -5.66 -0.17
N GLY A 35 9.69 -4.42 -0.59
CA GLY A 35 9.85 -3.26 0.30
C GLY A 35 8.58 -2.98 1.12
N GLU A 36 7.43 -2.91 0.46
CA GLU A 36 6.13 -2.66 1.12
C GLU A 36 5.81 -3.74 2.16
N VAL A 37 6.00 -5.02 1.82
CA VAL A 37 5.78 -6.14 2.75
C VAL A 37 6.77 -6.07 3.92
N SER A 38 8.03 -5.73 3.65
CA SER A 38 9.04 -5.57 4.72
C SER A 38 8.66 -4.48 5.70
N ALA A 39 8.20 -3.33 5.19
CA ALA A 39 7.72 -2.22 6.01
C ALA A 39 6.46 -2.60 6.80
N MET A 40 5.48 -3.24 6.15
CA MET A 40 4.23 -3.67 6.78
C MET A 40 4.46 -4.65 7.95
N TYR A 41 5.34 -5.63 7.76
CA TYR A 41 5.59 -6.69 8.75
C TYR A 41 6.78 -6.41 9.68
N GLY A 42 7.50 -5.28 9.51
CA GLY A 42 8.65 -4.94 10.34
C GLY A 42 9.85 -5.89 10.20
N VAL A 43 10.04 -6.51 9.04
CA VAL A 43 11.12 -7.48 8.78
C VAL A 43 12.16 -6.94 7.79
N ARG A 44 13.36 -7.52 7.80
CA ARG A 44 14.36 -7.23 6.75
C ARG A 44 13.88 -7.79 5.40
N PRO A 45 14.14 -7.11 4.26
CA PRO A 45 13.72 -7.57 2.94
C PRO A 45 14.20 -8.98 2.55
N ILE A 46 15.31 -9.46 3.13
CA ILE A 46 15.82 -10.80 2.88
C ILE A 46 14.86 -11.92 3.33
N TYR A 47 13.95 -11.64 4.28
CA TYR A 47 12.94 -12.58 4.75
C TYR A 47 11.66 -12.59 3.91
N VAL A 48 11.59 -11.73 2.88
CA VAL A 48 10.43 -11.60 1.99
C VAL A 48 10.74 -12.21 0.63
N LYS A 49 10.11 -13.35 0.35
CA LYS A 49 10.20 -14.04 -0.95
C LYS A 49 9.05 -13.62 -1.83
N THR A 50 9.36 -13.12 -3.03
CA THR A 50 8.38 -12.67 -4.02
C THR A 50 8.39 -13.59 -5.24
N GLY A 51 7.21 -13.95 -5.74
CA GLY A 51 7.04 -14.65 -7.00
C GLY A 51 7.12 -13.75 -8.23
N LYS A 52 6.69 -14.30 -9.37
CA LYS A 52 6.61 -13.56 -10.64
C LYS A 52 5.47 -12.54 -10.62
N LEU A 53 5.61 -11.48 -11.42
CA LEU A 53 4.52 -10.56 -11.71
C LEU A 53 3.45 -11.26 -12.56
N LEU A 54 2.22 -11.29 -12.05
CA LEU A 54 1.07 -11.83 -12.77
C LEU A 54 0.17 -10.68 -13.22
N LYS A 55 -0.44 -10.83 -14.39
CA LYS A 55 -1.39 -9.87 -14.97
C LYS A 55 -2.74 -10.54 -15.14
N ASP A 56 -3.82 -9.88 -14.73
CA ASP A 56 -5.17 -10.37 -14.92
C ASP A 56 -5.76 -9.99 -16.29
N ARG A 57 -6.99 -10.44 -16.58
CA ARG A 57 -7.68 -10.15 -17.85
C ARG A 57 -7.95 -8.65 -18.06
N ARG A 58 -8.05 -7.86 -17.00
CA ARG A 58 -8.34 -6.41 -17.04
C ARG A 58 -7.06 -5.56 -17.06
N GLY A 59 -5.90 -6.19 -16.92
CA GLY A 59 -4.59 -5.55 -16.94
C GLY A 59 -4.06 -5.11 -15.58
N ALA A 60 -4.78 -5.36 -14.49
CA ALA A 60 -4.23 -5.19 -13.14
C ALA A 60 -3.16 -6.26 -12.92
N THR A 61 -2.20 -5.97 -12.04
CA THR A 61 -1.10 -6.90 -11.79
C THR A 61 -0.93 -7.20 -10.32
N SER A 62 -0.30 -8.33 -10.02
CA SER A 62 -0.04 -8.73 -8.65
C SER A 62 1.26 -9.51 -8.51
N VAL A 63 1.83 -9.45 -7.32
CA VAL A 63 2.99 -10.24 -6.90
C VAL A 63 2.60 -10.95 -5.61
N SER A 64 2.58 -12.28 -5.64
CA SER A 64 2.35 -13.10 -4.45
C SER A 64 3.68 -13.59 -3.87
N GLY A 65 3.69 -13.90 -2.59
CA GLY A 65 4.90 -14.34 -1.92
C GLY A 65 4.68 -14.80 -0.49
N THR A 66 5.79 -14.95 0.22
CA THR A 66 5.84 -15.33 1.63
C THR A 66 6.76 -14.41 2.41
N VAL A 67 6.39 -14.10 3.65
CA VAL A 67 7.25 -13.43 4.62
C VAL A 67 7.48 -14.34 5.80
N ASP A 68 8.74 -14.52 6.17
CA ASP A 68 9.13 -15.23 7.39
C ASP A 68 9.16 -14.24 8.57
N LYS A 69 8.28 -14.44 9.55
CA LYS A 69 8.17 -13.63 10.76
C LYS A 69 8.84 -14.27 11.98
N GLY A 70 9.74 -15.23 11.78
CA GLY A 70 10.42 -15.93 12.87
C GLY A 70 9.44 -16.76 13.70
N SER A 71 9.27 -16.43 14.98
CA SER A 71 8.41 -17.19 15.91
C SER A 71 6.92 -17.16 15.54
N GLU A 72 6.47 -16.16 14.78
CA GLU A 72 5.09 -16.10 14.27
C GLU A 72 4.86 -16.95 13.01
N GLY A 73 5.92 -17.56 12.49
CA GLY A 73 5.90 -18.42 11.31
C GLY A 73 5.89 -17.68 9.98
N VAL A 74 5.67 -18.46 8.90
CA VAL A 74 5.67 -17.96 7.52
C VAL A 74 4.25 -17.56 7.11
N LYS A 75 4.06 -16.29 6.71
CA LYS A 75 2.79 -15.75 6.22
C LYS A 75 2.79 -15.61 4.70
N LYS A 76 1.61 -15.77 4.08
CA LYS A 76 1.43 -15.53 2.64
C LYS A 76 0.85 -14.15 2.40
N PHE A 77 1.29 -13.50 1.33
CA PHE A 77 0.78 -12.19 0.93
C PHE A 77 0.54 -12.10 -0.58
N LYS A 78 -0.17 -11.03 -0.97
CA LYS A 78 -0.30 -10.59 -2.36
C LYS A 78 -0.26 -9.06 -2.43
N CYS A 79 0.78 -8.52 -3.06
CA CYS A 79 0.79 -7.12 -3.46
C CYS A 79 -0.11 -6.93 -4.69
N ARG A 80 -0.97 -5.92 -4.67
CA ARG A 80 -1.85 -5.58 -5.79
C ARG A 80 -1.46 -4.25 -6.40
N PHE A 81 -1.49 -4.20 -7.73
CA PHE A 81 -1.30 -2.98 -8.50
C PHE A 81 -2.49 -2.83 -9.45
N ASP A 82 -2.97 -1.60 -9.60
CA ASP A 82 -4.04 -1.31 -10.54
C ASP A 82 -3.61 -1.45 -12.01
N THR A 83 -4.54 -1.20 -12.92
CA THR A 83 -4.30 -1.28 -14.37
C THR A 83 -3.28 -0.25 -14.88
N ARG A 84 -3.04 0.81 -14.12
CA ARG A 84 -2.01 1.83 -14.41
C ARG A 84 -0.68 1.51 -13.73
N GLY A 85 -0.59 0.42 -12.97
CA GLY A 85 0.61 0.03 -12.26
C GLY A 85 0.85 0.72 -10.94
N ARG A 86 -0.14 1.44 -10.40
CA ARG A 86 -0.03 2.05 -9.07
C ARG A 86 -0.26 0.99 -8.02
N PHE A 87 0.52 1.06 -6.95
CA PHE A 87 0.35 0.17 -5.81
C PHE A 87 -1.00 0.44 -5.14
N ILE A 88 -1.73 -0.64 -4.81
CA ILE A 88 -3.00 -0.59 -4.08
C ILE A 88 -2.73 -0.93 -2.62
N ASP A 89 -2.25 -2.14 -2.35
CA ASP A 89 -1.99 -2.65 -1.01
C ASP A 89 -1.15 -3.93 -1.00
N VAL A 90 -0.74 -4.32 0.21
CA VAL A 90 -0.36 -5.70 0.56
C VAL A 90 -1.58 -6.38 1.17
N MET A 91 -2.08 -7.42 0.51
CA MET A 91 -3.17 -8.25 1.01
C MET A 91 -2.61 -9.48 1.74
N ALA A 92 -2.88 -9.62 3.03
CA ALA A 92 -2.59 -10.84 3.77
C ALA A 92 -3.45 -12.00 3.23
N MET A 93 -2.83 -13.16 2.96
CA MET A 93 -3.51 -14.35 2.44
C MET A 93 -3.62 -15.49 3.46
N THR A 94 -2.98 -15.32 4.61
CA THR A 94 -3.11 -16.18 5.78
C THR A 94 -3.57 -15.31 6.95
N PRO A 95 -4.52 -15.76 7.79
CA PRO A 95 -4.88 -15.04 9.00
C PRO A 95 -3.67 -14.81 9.91
N ASP A 96 -3.66 -13.66 10.58
CA ASP A 96 -2.73 -13.36 11.66
C ASP A 96 -3.38 -13.81 12.99
N GLY A 97 -2.70 -14.69 13.72
CA GLY A 97 -3.17 -15.24 14.99
C GLY A 97 -4.11 -16.45 14.87
N TYR A 98 -3.83 -17.49 15.66
CA TYR A 98 -4.80 -18.49 16.11
C TYR A 98 -4.93 -18.33 17.62
#